data_AF-A0A1Y1XAM8-F1
#
_entry.id   AF-A0A1Y1XAM8-F1
#
_cell.length_a   1.000
_cell.length_b   1.000
_cell.length_c   1.000
_cell.angle_alpha   90.00
_cell.angle_beta   90.00
_cell.angle_gamma   90.00
#
_symmetry.space_group_name_H-M   'P 1'
#
loop_
_entity.id
_entity.type
_entity.pdbx_description
1 polymer ?
#
loop_
_entity_poly.entity_id
_entity_poly.type
_entity_poly.pdbx_seq_one_letter_code
_entity_poly.pdbx_strand_id
1 'polypeptide(L)'
;MTLPASVRLQSQPHRSVLSTVVSFIEHKNLRFLILDCPTDSNIHLYLKEFRNFNVTHVVRVCEPTYRTEALTSAGIQVHDWPFPDGGIPPASLVKEWVSLVNSCANFSSSVPETIAIHCVAGLGRAPVLVAVALIEHGMEALSAVEYIRKKRRGAFNNRQIQYLDSYKKTKPSMGFKISFNKMFKFSKKIEVS
;
A
#
# COMPACT_ATOMS: atom_id res chain seq x y z
N MET A 1 -1.34 -53.77 10.22
CA MET A 1 -2.24 -52.63 9.97
C MET A 1 -1.37 -51.42 9.64
N THR A 2 -1.12 -51.16 8.37
CA THR A 2 -0.29 -50.05 7.88
C THR A 2 -1.21 -48.93 7.40
N LEU A 3 -1.06 -47.73 7.96
CA LEU A 3 -1.79 -46.53 7.56
C LEU A 3 -1.32 -46.07 6.17
N PRO A 4 -2.20 -45.60 5.27
CA PRO A 4 -1.75 -45.06 3.99
C PRO A 4 -1.11 -43.68 4.21
N ALA A 5 0.04 -43.48 3.56
CA ALA A 5 0.71 -42.19 3.48
C ALA A 5 -0.24 -41.18 2.82
N SER A 6 -0.59 -40.13 3.57
CA SER A 6 -1.33 -38.98 3.07
C SER A 6 -0.54 -38.35 1.92
N VAL A 7 -1.19 -38.27 0.76
CA VAL A 7 -0.72 -37.56 -0.42
C VAL A 7 -0.50 -36.10 -0.03
N ARG A 8 0.76 -35.72 0.20
CA ARG A 8 1.15 -34.30 0.16
C ARG A 8 0.87 -33.81 -1.25
N LEU A 9 -0.20 -33.05 -1.42
CA LEU A 9 -0.35 -32.13 -2.54
C LEU A 9 0.79 -31.11 -2.46
N GLN A 10 1.94 -31.44 -3.04
CA GLN A 10 2.93 -30.46 -3.40
C GLN A 10 2.31 -29.65 -4.54
N SER A 11 1.64 -28.54 -4.20
CA SER A 11 1.36 -27.49 -5.17
C SER A 11 2.72 -26.97 -5.63
N GLN A 12 3.14 -27.43 -6.81
CA GLN A 12 4.24 -26.82 -7.55
C GLN A 12 3.97 -25.31 -7.59
N PRO A 13 4.93 -24.44 -7.23
CA PRO A 13 4.72 -23.00 -7.34
C PRO A 13 4.63 -22.70 -8.83
N HIS A 14 3.39 -22.58 -9.33
CA HIS A 14 3.11 -22.13 -10.67
C HIS A 14 3.69 -20.73 -10.77
N ARG A 15 4.89 -20.59 -11.35
CA ARG A 15 5.55 -19.31 -11.52
C ARG A 15 4.57 -18.40 -12.25
N SER A 16 4.13 -17.35 -11.57
CA SER A 16 3.20 -16.39 -12.13
C SER A 16 3.82 -15.78 -13.40
N VAL A 17 3.03 -15.64 -14.46
CA VAL A 17 3.43 -14.96 -15.69
C VAL A 17 3.83 -13.51 -15.39
N LEU A 18 3.30 -12.93 -14.32
CA LEU A 18 3.58 -11.58 -13.87
C LEU A 18 4.75 -11.47 -12.88
N SER A 19 5.45 -12.58 -12.58
CA SER A 19 6.53 -12.61 -11.57
C SER A 19 7.71 -11.66 -11.86
N THR A 20 7.90 -11.24 -13.11
CA THR A 20 8.93 -10.27 -13.51
C THR A 20 8.45 -8.82 -13.47
N VAL A 21 7.13 -8.59 -13.53
CA VAL A 21 6.55 -7.25 -13.63
C VAL A 21 6.01 -6.75 -12.30
N VAL A 22 5.77 -7.67 -11.36
CA VAL A 22 5.30 -7.38 -10.01
C VAL A 22 6.46 -7.38 -9.01
N SER A 23 6.49 -6.38 -8.14
CA SER A 23 7.43 -6.30 -7.02
C SER A 23 6.66 -6.18 -5.72
N PHE A 24 6.69 -7.23 -4.91
CA PHE A 24 6.08 -7.26 -3.57
C PHE A 24 7.04 -6.64 -2.54
N ILE A 25 6.53 -5.64 -1.81
CA ILE A 25 7.24 -4.91 -0.77
C ILE A 25 6.46 -5.08 0.53
N GLU A 26 7.13 -5.58 1.56
CA GLU A 26 6.53 -5.79 2.87
C GLU A 26 7.42 -5.19 3.95
N HIS A 27 6.81 -4.46 4.88
CA HIS A 27 7.50 -3.90 6.04
C HIS A 27 6.52 -3.75 7.20
N LYS A 28 6.76 -4.47 8.30
CA LYS A 28 5.84 -4.55 9.45
C LYS A 28 4.47 -5.07 8.99
N ASN A 29 3.43 -4.28 9.19
CA ASN A 29 2.04 -4.52 8.77
C ASN A 29 1.71 -3.95 7.39
N LEU A 30 2.67 -3.30 6.71
CA LEU A 30 2.45 -2.74 5.39
C LEU A 30 2.77 -3.74 4.30
N ARG A 31 1.86 -3.87 3.33
CA ARG A 31 2.02 -4.74 2.16
C ARG A 31 1.69 -3.94 0.90
N PHE A 32 2.66 -3.88 -0.02
CA PHE A 32 2.52 -3.17 -1.29
C PHE A 32 2.86 -4.07 -2.46
N LEU A 33 2.15 -3.85 -3.56
CA LEU A 33 2.42 -4.49 -4.84
C LEU A 33 2.74 -3.40 -5.87
N ILE A 34 4.00 -3.29 -6.30
CA ILE A 34 4.39 -2.36 -7.37
C ILE A 34 4.30 -3.08 -8.70
N LEU A 35 3.54 -2.51 -9.64
CA LEU A 35 3.27 -3.10 -10.95
C LEU A 35 3.53 -2.09 -12.08
N ASP A 36 3.63 -2.62 -13.29
CA ASP A 36 3.43 -1.92 -14.55
C ASP A 36 1.92 -1.68 -14.82
N CYS A 37 1.64 -0.88 -15.84
CA CYS A 37 0.28 -0.53 -16.23
C CYS A 37 -0.40 -1.71 -16.93
N PRO A 38 -1.53 -2.21 -16.40
CA PRO A 38 -2.31 -3.21 -17.10
C PRO A 38 -3.06 -2.59 -18.29
N THR A 39 -3.59 -3.46 -19.14
CA THR A 39 -4.50 -3.13 -20.24
C THR A 39 -5.81 -3.85 -20.05
N ASP A 40 -6.88 -3.40 -20.71
CA ASP A 40 -8.18 -4.08 -20.68
C ASP A 40 -8.08 -5.55 -21.10
N SER A 41 -7.17 -5.87 -22.02
CA SER A 41 -6.96 -7.24 -22.50
C SER A 41 -6.26 -8.15 -21.49
N ASN A 42 -5.41 -7.62 -20.60
CA ASN A 42 -4.58 -8.42 -19.69
C ASN A 42 -4.95 -8.28 -18.21
N ILE A 43 -5.89 -7.40 -17.85
CA ILE A 43 -6.30 -7.13 -16.46
C ILE A 43 -6.72 -8.39 -15.69
N HIS A 44 -7.27 -9.40 -16.38
CA HIS A 44 -7.64 -10.68 -15.80
C HIS A 44 -6.44 -11.44 -15.19
N LEU A 45 -5.24 -11.29 -15.76
CA LEU A 45 -4.01 -11.86 -15.21
C LEU A 45 -3.62 -11.17 -13.90
N TYR A 46 -3.77 -9.84 -13.83
CA TYR A 46 -3.52 -9.06 -12.62
C TYR A 46 -4.53 -9.40 -11.53
N LEU A 47 -5.81 -9.55 -11.87
CA LEU A 47 -6.85 -9.96 -10.92
C LEU A 47 -6.53 -11.31 -10.26
N LYS A 48 -5.94 -12.25 -10.98
CA LYS A 48 -5.49 -13.53 -10.41
C LYS A 48 -4.40 -13.31 -9.36
N GLU A 49 -3.41 -12.46 -9.65
CA GLU A 49 -2.36 -12.13 -8.69
C GLU A 49 -2.88 -11.31 -7.51
N PHE A 50 -3.80 -10.38 -7.75
CA PHE A 50 -4.43 -9.55 -6.71
C PHE A 50 -5.14 -10.40 -5.66
N ARG A 51 -5.80 -11.49 -6.08
CA ARG A 51 -6.35 -12.47 -5.15
C ARG A 51 -5.28 -13.17 -4.32
N ASN A 52 -4.16 -13.57 -4.94
CA ASN A 52 -3.06 -14.25 -4.24
C ASN A 52 -2.41 -13.36 -3.18
N PHE A 53 -2.30 -12.06 -3.43
CA PHE A 53 -1.69 -11.10 -2.49
C PHE A 53 -2.70 -10.46 -1.53
N ASN A 54 -4.00 -10.72 -1.67
CA ASN A 54 -5.07 -10.02 -0.95
C ASN A 54 -5.03 -8.50 -1.19
N VAL A 55 -5.03 -8.11 -2.47
CA VAL A 55 -5.10 -6.70 -2.87
C VAL A 55 -6.53 -6.20 -2.70
N THR A 56 -6.70 -5.16 -1.88
CA THR A 56 -8.00 -4.50 -1.63
C THR A 56 -8.09 -3.12 -2.29
N HIS A 57 -6.93 -2.52 -2.58
CA HIS A 57 -6.82 -1.21 -3.21
C HIS A 57 -5.86 -1.21 -4.40
N VAL A 58 -6.21 -0.48 -5.46
CA VAL A 58 -5.33 -0.18 -6.60
C VAL A 58 -5.18 1.34 -6.72
N VAL A 59 -3.95 1.83 -6.69
CA VAL A 59 -3.62 3.25 -6.85
C VAL A 59 -2.95 3.47 -8.20
N ARG A 60 -3.56 4.30 -9.03
CA ARG A 60 -3.06 4.69 -10.35
C ARG A 60 -2.43 6.08 -10.24
N VAL A 61 -1.10 6.16 -10.39
CA VAL A 61 -0.37 7.44 -10.30
C VAL A 61 0.00 8.02 -11.67
N CYS A 62 -0.55 7.45 -12.73
CA CYS A 62 -0.51 7.98 -14.09
C CYS A 62 -1.92 8.18 -14.62
N GLU A 63 -1.99 8.80 -15.80
CA GLU A 63 -3.22 8.97 -16.56
C GLU A 63 -3.91 7.60 -16.73
N PRO A 64 -5.23 7.50 -16.46
CA PRO A 64 -5.98 6.26 -16.64
C PRO A 64 -5.98 5.79 -18.09
N THR A 65 -5.65 4.52 -18.31
CA THR A 65 -5.59 3.89 -19.66
C THR A 65 -6.47 2.65 -19.82
N TYR A 66 -7.08 2.17 -18.72
CA TYR A 66 -7.89 0.96 -18.70
C TYR A 66 -9.10 1.13 -17.77
N ARG A 67 -10.10 0.30 -17.99
CA ARG A 67 -11.40 0.28 -17.30
C ARG A 67 -11.29 -0.33 -15.91
N THR A 68 -11.98 0.27 -14.93
CA THR A 68 -11.92 -0.14 -13.52
C THR A 68 -13.00 -1.15 -13.14
N GLU A 69 -13.97 -1.40 -14.02
CA GLU A 69 -15.16 -2.22 -13.79
C GLU A 69 -14.81 -3.64 -13.37
N ALA A 70 -13.76 -4.22 -13.96
CA ALA A 70 -13.27 -5.55 -13.59
C ALA A 70 -12.65 -5.57 -12.18
N LEU A 71 -12.00 -4.47 -11.77
CA LEU A 71 -11.42 -4.32 -10.43
C LEU A 71 -12.51 -4.10 -9.39
N THR A 72 -13.43 -3.18 -9.65
CA THR A 72 -14.52 -2.86 -8.73
C THR A 72 -15.47 -4.05 -8.56
N SER A 73 -15.75 -4.79 -9.62
CA SER A 73 -16.54 -6.04 -9.55
C SER A 73 -15.85 -7.14 -8.74
N ALA A 74 -14.52 -7.09 -8.63
CA ALA A 74 -13.74 -7.97 -7.76
C ALA A 74 -13.63 -7.46 -6.32
N GLY A 75 -14.32 -6.37 -5.96
CA GLY A 75 -14.28 -5.76 -4.63
C GLY A 75 -13.05 -4.88 -4.38
N ILE A 76 -12.30 -4.52 -5.42
CA ILE A 76 -11.08 -3.71 -5.30
C ILE A 76 -11.44 -2.24 -5.49
N GLN A 77 -11.03 -1.41 -4.54
CA GLN A 77 -11.20 0.04 -4.62
C GLN A 77 -10.08 0.67 -5.45
N VAL A 78 -10.43 1.50 -6.42
CA VAL A 78 -9.46 2.14 -7.32
C VAL A 78 -9.34 3.63 -6.99
N HIS A 79 -8.10 4.12 -6.89
CA HIS A 79 -7.76 5.50 -6.59
C HIS A 79 -6.96 6.12 -7.74
N ASP A 80 -7.42 7.24 -8.26
CA ASP A 80 -6.81 7.95 -9.40
C ASP A 80 -6.07 9.20 -8.93
N TRP A 81 -4.75 9.09 -8.77
CA TRP A 81 -3.89 10.15 -8.24
C TRP A 81 -2.72 10.46 -9.18
N PRO A 82 -2.98 10.92 -10.41
CA PRO A 82 -1.92 11.23 -11.36
C PRO A 82 -1.09 12.42 -10.90
N PHE A 83 0.23 12.34 -11.14
CA PHE A 83 1.14 13.48 -11.01
C PHE A 83 2.24 13.43 -12.09
N PRO A 84 2.91 14.55 -12.41
CA PRO A 84 3.82 14.62 -13.56
C PRO A 84 4.94 13.57 -13.53
N ASP A 85 5.23 12.97 -14.69
CA ASP A 85 6.28 11.96 -14.81
C ASP A 85 7.67 12.53 -14.52
N GLY A 86 8.53 11.71 -13.91
CA GLY A 86 9.83 12.14 -13.39
C GLY A 86 9.78 13.17 -12.25
N GLY A 87 8.59 13.65 -11.88
CA GLY A 87 8.35 14.60 -10.82
C GLY A 87 8.28 13.98 -9.43
N ILE A 88 7.94 14.82 -8.47
CA ILE A 88 7.68 14.47 -7.07
C ILE A 88 6.17 14.58 -6.80
N PRO A 89 5.60 13.77 -5.90
CA PRO A 89 4.19 13.83 -5.59
C PRO A 89 3.82 15.16 -4.91
N PRO A 90 2.67 15.78 -5.23
CA PRO A 90 2.15 16.92 -4.48
C PRO A 90 1.88 16.58 -3.01
N ALA A 91 2.02 17.56 -2.12
CA ALA A 91 1.83 17.35 -0.68
C ALA A 91 0.42 16.86 -0.31
N SER A 92 -0.62 17.30 -1.03
CA SER A 92 -2.00 16.81 -0.86
C SER A 92 -2.12 15.32 -1.16
N LEU A 93 -1.55 14.88 -2.28
CA LEU A 93 -1.53 13.48 -2.68
C LEU A 93 -0.75 12.62 -1.67
N VAL A 94 0.40 13.11 -1.18
CA VAL A 94 1.14 12.43 -0.11
C VAL A 94 0.27 12.23 1.13
N LYS A 95 -0.48 13.25 1.54
CA LYS A 95 -1.38 13.17 2.69
C LYS A 95 -2.49 12.12 2.49
N GLU A 96 -3.12 12.10 1.33
CA GLU A 96 -4.14 11.10 0.98
C GLU A 96 -3.57 9.68 0.95
N TRP A 97 -2.40 9.51 0.33
CA TRP A 97 -1.67 8.24 0.31
C TRP A 97 -1.35 7.74 1.71
N VAL A 98 -0.77 8.58 2.58
CA VAL A 98 -0.45 8.20 3.97
C VAL A 98 -1.72 7.85 4.74
N SER A 99 -2.82 8.57 4.53
CA SER A 99 -4.11 8.25 5.15
C SER A 99 -4.62 6.86 4.74
N LEU A 100 -4.56 6.54 3.44
CA LEU A 100 -4.95 5.24 2.91
C LEU A 100 -4.08 4.11 3.49
N VAL A 101 -2.75 4.31 3.50
CA VAL A 101 -1.81 3.34 4.06
C VAL A 101 -2.12 3.07 5.53
N ASN A 102 -2.35 4.11 6.32
CA ASN A 102 -2.68 3.97 7.74
C ASN A 102 -4.02 3.24 7.95
N SER A 103 -5.02 3.45 7.09
CA SER A 103 -6.28 2.70 7.19
C SER A 103 -6.12 1.21 6.92
N CYS A 104 -5.26 0.83 5.95
CA CYS A 104 -5.01 -0.58 5.61
C CYS A 104 -4.03 -1.25 6.59
N ALA A 105 -3.22 -0.48 7.30
CA ALA A 105 -2.24 -0.98 8.27
C ALA A 105 -2.90 -1.46 9.59
N ASN A 106 -4.20 -1.24 9.79
CA ASN A 106 -4.87 -1.56 11.05
C ASN A 106 -4.88 -3.08 11.35
N PHE A 107 -4.41 -3.46 12.55
CA PHE A 107 -4.33 -4.85 13.03
C PHE A 107 -5.70 -5.52 13.29
N SER A 108 -6.81 -4.82 13.09
CA SER A 108 -8.15 -5.35 13.40
C SER A 108 -8.63 -6.37 12.36
N SER A 109 -8.03 -6.39 11.16
CA SER A 109 -8.40 -7.33 10.11
C SER A 109 -7.64 -8.65 10.29
N SER A 110 -8.36 -9.79 10.22
CA SER A 110 -7.76 -11.13 10.33
C SER A 110 -6.84 -11.49 9.16
N VAL A 111 -6.98 -10.79 8.03
CA VAL A 111 -6.15 -10.94 6.84
C VAL A 111 -5.51 -9.59 6.51
N PRO A 112 -4.18 -9.51 6.37
CA PRO A 112 -3.51 -8.24 6.09
C PRO A 112 -3.81 -7.78 4.67
N GLU A 113 -4.20 -6.53 4.52
CA GLU A 113 -4.54 -5.91 3.23
C GLU A 113 -3.28 -5.54 2.45
N THR A 114 -3.35 -5.62 1.11
CA THR A 114 -2.29 -5.17 0.22
C THR A 114 -2.78 -4.04 -0.67
N ILE A 115 -1.96 -2.99 -0.80
CA ILE A 115 -2.21 -1.90 -1.75
C ILE A 115 -1.36 -2.13 -3.00
N ALA A 116 -2.03 -2.33 -4.13
CA ALA A 116 -1.38 -2.33 -5.44
C ALA A 116 -1.20 -0.89 -5.93
N ILE A 117 -0.05 -0.58 -6.52
CA ILE A 117 0.26 0.75 -7.03
C ILE A 117 1.04 0.65 -8.35
N HIS A 118 0.61 1.41 -9.35
CA HIS A 118 1.28 1.43 -10.64
C HIS A 118 1.34 2.82 -11.27
N CYS A 119 2.29 2.96 -12.18
CA CYS A 119 2.45 4.08 -13.10
C CYS A 119 2.31 3.48 -14.52
N VAL A 120 3.23 3.78 -15.45
CA VAL A 120 3.33 3.13 -16.76
C VAL A 120 4.24 1.89 -16.66
N ALA A 121 5.54 2.07 -16.46
CA ALA A 121 6.50 0.97 -16.25
C ALA A 121 6.69 0.57 -14.77
N GLY A 122 6.11 1.34 -13.84
CA GLY A 122 6.26 1.13 -12.40
C GLY A 122 7.66 1.43 -11.84
N LEU A 123 8.48 2.24 -12.52
CA LEU A 123 9.88 2.50 -12.12
C LEU A 123 10.11 3.85 -11.42
N GLY A 124 9.24 4.85 -11.65
CA GLY A 124 9.40 6.20 -11.09
C GLY A 124 8.38 6.53 -10.01
N ARG A 125 7.23 7.03 -10.45
CA ARG A 125 6.17 7.60 -9.59
C ARG A 125 5.68 6.65 -8.49
N ALA A 126 5.37 5.39 -8.82
CA ALA A 126 4.83 4.41 -7.88
C ALA A 126 5.83 4.06 -6.74
N PRO A 127 7.10 3.70 -7.02
CA PRO A 127 8.12 3.53 -5.98
C PRO A 127 8.25 4.70 -5.00
N VAL A 128 8.08 5.96 -5.44
CA VAL A 128 8.21 7.14 -4.56
C VAL A 128 7.17 7.13 -3.45
N LEU A 129 5.90 6.83 -3.75
CA LEU A 129 4.87 6.76 -2.72
C LEU A 129 5.10 5.58 -1.77
N VAL A 130 5.52 4.42 -2.28
CA VAL A 130 5.89 3.30 -1.41
C VAL A 130 7.03 3.67 -0.48
N ALA A 131 8.08 4.35 -0.97
CA ALA A 131 9.18 4.83 -0.13
C ALA A 131 8.69 5.80 0.96
N VAL A 132 7.81 6.76 0.60
CA VAL A 132 7.19 7.67 1.57
C VAL A 132 6.45 6.89 2.67
N ALA A 133 5.68 5.87 2.31
CA ALA A 133 4.97 5.04 3.29
C ALA A 133 5.94 4.33 4.26
N LEU A 134 7.02 3.76 3.73
CA LEU A 134 8.05 3.11 4.55
C LEU A 134 8.73 4.10 5.51
N ILE A 135 9.02 5.32 5.03
CA ILE A 135 9.64 6.37 5.84
C ILE A 135 8.72 6.82 6.97
N GLU A 136 7.44 7.11 6.66
CA GLU A 136 6.42 7.43 7.65
C GLU A 136 6.32 6.35 8.74
N HIS A 137 6.50 5.08 8.36
CA HIS A 137 6.43 3.94 9.27
C HIS A 137 7.76 3.55 9.94
N GLY A 138 8.78 4.41 9.87
CA GLY A 138 10.00 4.25 10.68
C GLY A 138 11.26 3.88 9.91
N MET A 139 11.18 3.63 8.61
CA MET A 139 12.36 3.33 7.81
C MET A 139 13.14 4.62 7.51
N GLU A 140 14.47 4.54 7.48
CA GLU A 140 15.30 5.65 7.01
C GLU A 140 15.16 5.83 5.49
N ALA A 141 15.28 7.06 5.00
CA ALA A 141 15.06 7.38 3.59
C ALA A 141 15.98 6.58 2.66
N LEU A 142 17.28 6.52 2.98
CA LEU A 142 18.26 5.76 2.22
C LEU A 142 17.94 4.26 2.23
N SER A 143 17.62 3.69 3.40
CA SER A 143 17.23 2.29 3.52
C SER A 143 15.96 1.96 2.73
N ALA A 144 14.98 2.87 2.68
CA ALA A 144 13.76 2.68 1.88
C ALA A 144 14.06 2.64 0.39
N VAL A 145 14.92 3.54 -0.10
CA VAL A 145 15.37 3.56 -1.50
C VAL A 145 16.10 2.27 -1.85
N GLU A 146 17.04 1.84 -1.01
CA GLU A 146 17.81 0.59 -1.21
C GLU A 146 16.92 -0.64 -1.19
N TYR A 147 15.99 -0.72 -0.22
CA TYR A 147 15.07 -1.83 -0.08
C TYR A 147 14.21 -2.02 -1.32
N ILE A 148 13.64 -0.92 -1.83
CA ILE A 148 12.82 -0.96 -3.05
C ILE A 148 13.68 -1.30 -4.26
N ARG A 149 14.90 -0.75 -4.41
CA ARG A 149 15.80 -1.07 -5.52
C ARG A 149 16.24 -2.52 -5.56
N LYS A 150 16.42 -3.16 -4.40
CA LYS A 150 16.72 -4.60 -4.31
C LYS A 150 15.60 -5.47 -4.89
N LYS A 151 14.35 -5.00 -4.80
CA LYS A 151 13.16 -5.70 -5.29
C LYS A 151 12.76 -5.26 -6.71
N ARG A 152 13.05 -4.02 -7.09
CA ARG A 152 12.74 -3.43 -8.39
C ARG A 152 13.90 -2.58 -8.88
N ARG A 153 14.79 -3.22 -9.65
CA ARG A 153 15.99 -2.56 -10.19
C ARG A 153 15.59 -1.39 -11.09
N GLY A 154 16.32 -0.28 -10.96
CA GLY A 154 16.05 0.95 -11.74
C GLY A 154 14.97 1.85 -11.14
N ALA A 155 14.49 1.55 -9.93
CA ALA A 155 13.60 2.46 -9.21
C ALA A 155 14.29 3.80 -8.89
N PHE A 156 13.51 4.88 -9.00
CA PHE A 156 13.85 6.29 -8.70
C PHE A 156 14.83 6.96 -9.65
N ASN A 157 14.53 8.20 -10.01
CA ASN A 157 15.49 9.14 -10.59
C ASN A 157 16.17 10.00 -9.50
N ASN A 158 17.20 10.77 -9.86
CA ASN A 158 17.96 11.60 -8.91
C ASN A 158 17.11 12.63 -8.17
N ARG A 159 16.16 13.29 -8.88
CA ARG A 159 15.24 14.28 -8.29
C ARG A 159 14.36 13.65 -7.20
N GLN A 160 13.92 12.42 -7.41
CA GLN A 160 13.09 11.66 -6.48
C GLN A 160 13.88 11.20 -5.25
N ILE A 161 15.14 10.77 -5.43
CA ILE A 161 16.02 10.42 -4.31
C ILE A 161 16.26 11.63 -3.42
N GLN A 162 16.58 12.79 -4.01
CA GLN A 162 16.76 14.05 -3.27
C GLN A 162 15.50 14.45 -2.50
N TYR A 163 14.33 14.27 -3.11
CA TYR A 163 13.05 14.49 -2.43
C TYR A 163 12.90 13.58 -1.21
N LEU A 164 13.13 12.26 -1.37
CA LEU A 164 13.01 11.29 -0.28
C LEU A 164 14.02 11.54 0.84
N ASP A 165 15.25 11.93 0.51
CA ASP A 165 16.29 12.27 1.48
C ASP A 165 15.91 13.49 2.33
N SER A 166 15.30 14.50 1.70
CA SER A 166 14.78 15.69 2.39
C SER A 166 13.40 15.51 3.04
N TYR A 167 12.75 14.36 2.84
CA TYR A 167 11.38 14.13 3.27
C TYR A 167 11.28 14.08 4.80
N LYS A 168 10.43 14.95 5.36
CA LYS A 168 10.14 14.97 6.80
C LYS A 168 8.79 14.31 7.04
N LYS A 169 8.77 13.35 7.96
CA LYS A 169 7.54 12.66 8.38
C LYS A 169 6.46 13.66 8.73
N THR A 170 5.25 13.35 8.29
CA THR A 170 4.07 14.14 8.62
C THR A 170 3.86 14.02 10.12
N LYS A 171 3.86 15.13 10.85
CA LYS A 171 3.49 15.10 12.26
C LYS A 171 2.07 14.52 12.34
N PRO A 172 1.81 13.50 13.18
CA PRO A 172 0.44 13.03 13.36
C PRO A 172 -0.39 14.25 13.75
N SER A 173 -1.40 14.57 12.95
CA SER A 173 -2.35 15.61 13.33
C SER A 173 -3.03 15.10 14.60
N MET A 174 -2.61 15.63 15.75
CA MET A 174 -3.19 15.35 17.05
C MET A 174 -4.59 16.00 17.11
N GLY A 175 -5.50 15.46 16.32
CA GLY A 175 -6.87 15.90 16.14
C GLY A 175 -7.82 14.95 16.84
N PHE A 176 -7.80 15.00 18.18
CA PHE A 176 -8.96 14.88 19.09
C PHE A 176 -8.39 14.99 20.51
N LYS A 177 -8.21 16.22 21.01
CA LYS A 177 -8.20 16.44 22.46
C LYS A 177 -9.60 16.11 22.94
N ILE A 178 -9.85 14.86 23.33
CA ILE A 178 -11.00 14.51 24.16
C ILE A 178 -10.86 15.39 25.40
N SER A 179 -11.76 16.36 25.54
CA SER A 179 -11.81 17.24 26.68
C SER A 179 -12.06 16.41 27.93
N PHE A 180 -11.02 16.17 28.71
CA PHE A 180 -11.06 15.49 30.02
C PHE A 180 -11.90 16.25 31.07
N ASN A 181 -12.50 17.40 30.72
CA ASN A 181 -13.29 18.23 31.63
C ASN A 181 -14.80 17.89 31.69
N LYS A 182 -15.30 16.88 30.97
CA LYS A 182 -16.74 16.53 30.97
C LYS A 182 -17.11 15.21 31.65
N MET A 183 -16.18 14.59 32.40
CA MET A 183 -16.42 13.27 33.03
C MET A 183 -16.24 13.22 34.56
N PHE A 184 -16.32 14.37 35.26
CA PHE A 184 -16.31 14.43 36.73
C PHE A 184 -17.32 15.43 37.34
N LYS A 185 -18.47 15.66 36.67
CA LYS A 185 -19.54 16.53 37.20
C LYS A 185 -20.93 15.90 37.28
N PHE A 186 -21.01 14.57 37.38
CA PHE A 186 -22.28 13.85 37.61
C PHE A 186 -22.15 12.71 38.63
N SER A 187 -21.46 12.98 39.74
CA SER A 187 -21.64 12.15 40.93
C SER A 187 -21.35 12.98 42.19
N LYS A 188 -22.38 13.68 42.68
CA LYS A 188 -22.45 14.09 44.08
C LYS A 188 -23.90 14.13 44.55
N LYS A 189 -24.23 13.09 45.32
CA LYS A 189 -25.21 13.02 46.41
C LYS A 189 -26.70 13.20 46.07
N ILE A 190 -27.34 12.05 45.87
CA ILE A 190 -28.68 11.77 46.39
C ILE A 190 -28.49 11.17 47.80
N GLU A 191 -29.25 11.71 48.75
CA GLU A 191 -29.72 11.22 50.06
C GLU A 191 -28.77 10.51 51.03
N VAL A 192 -28.71 11.03 52.27
CA VAL A 192 -29.10 10.27 53.47
C VAL A 192 -29.83 11.24 54.42
N SER A 193 -31.06 10.85 54.81
CA SER A 193 -31.86 11.46 55.88
C SER A 193 -31.31 11.15 57.27
#